data_AF-A8SFU2-F1
#
_entry.id   AF-A8SFU2-F1
#
_cell.length_a   1.000
_cell.length_b   1.000
_cell.length_c   1.000
_cell.angle_alpha   90.00
_cell.angle_beta   90.00
_cell.angle_gamma   90.00
#
_symmetry.space_group_name_H-M   'P 1'
#
loop_
_entity.id
_entity.type
_entity.pdbx_description
1 polymer ?
#
loop_
_entity_poly.entity_id
_entity_poly.type
_entity_poly.pdbx_seq_one_letter_code
_entity_poly.pdbx_strand_id
1 'polypeptide(L)'
;MKLTRAQFLKALPAAALVLAGCTAAPTAPADTDELVFDHAYPLDYATQFTADCYADGSTLLTIPDAQVKFLVRPEGAATLHTVPEGVTVLQQPVQNIYLVSTSAMDLFLHLDALDSIALSGTRAEGWYLDEAKQAMQTGRIAYAGKYSAPDYERILTAECGLAVENTMIYHTPEVKEQLERFGIPVLVERSSYESSPLARMEWIKLYGILLGKEPLAEEVFARQAQRIAPLLEQPSTGKRCAFFSITSSGLATVRKSGDYVAQMIGMAGGEYVFADLTDSGNSLSTMNIPLEDLYAGVKDADVLIYNGTIEGTISTKEELLARCALLAECKAVQSGDIWCTTPSFFQQSMALADFMLDLHAVFTGEATSPDTLHFLTKIT
;
A
#
# COMPACT_ATOMS: atom_id res chain seq x y z
N MET A 1 1.63 -29.29 29.73
CA MET A 1 0.20 -29.43 30.08
C MET A 1 -0.49 -28.14 29.69
N LYS A 2 -1.26 -28.14 28.60
CA LYS A 2 -1.86 -26.94 28.01
C LYS A 2 -3.14 -26.58 28.80
N LEU A 3 -3.19 -25.37 29.37
CA LEU A 3 -4.39 -24.82 29.98
C LEU A 3 -5.19 -24.07 28.90
N THR A 4 -6.44 -24.48 28.69
CA THR A 4 -7.35 -23.96 27.66
C THR A 4 -8.25 -22.84 28.21
N ARG A 5 -8.64 -21.96 27.29
CA ARG A 5 -9.31 -20.65 27.44
C ARG A 5 -10.73 -20.66 28.07
N ALA A 6 -11.13 -21.74 28.75
CA ALA A 6 -12.50 -21.96 29.26
C ALA A 6 -12.62 -21.94 30.80
N GLN A 7 -11.56 -21.59 31.54
CA GLN A 7 -11.57 -21.56 33.02
C GLN A 7 -11.56 -20.14 33.63
N PHE A 8 -11.68 -19.08 32.83
CA PHE A 8 -11.65 -17.70 33.30
C PHE A 8 -13.00 -17.11 33.74
N LEU A 9 -14.09 -17.88 33.66
CA LEU A 9 -15.43 -17.44 34.05
C LEU A 9 -15.92 -18.27 35.23
N LYS A 10 -15.45 -17.93 36.45
CA LYS A 10 -16.13 -18.13 37.75
C LYS A 10 -15.19 -17.74 38.90
N ALA A 11 -15.14 -16.46 39.22
CA ALA A 11 -14.84 -15.97 40.58
C ALA A 11 -15.14 -14.46 40.64
N LEU A 12 -16.41 -14.10 40.88
CA LEU A 12 -16.75 -12.81 41.47
C LEU A 12 -16.66 -12.95 43.00
N PRO A 13 -15.99 -12.02 43.68
CA PRO A 13 -16.50 -11.50 44.93
C PRO A 13 -16.83 -10.02 44.80
N ALA A 14 -17.96 -9.67 45.39
CA ALA A 14 -18.46 -8.32 45.52
C ALA A 14 -17.68 -7.51 46.58
N ALA A 15 -17.74 -6.19 46.39
CA ALA A 15 -17.52 -5.09 47.34
C ALA A 15 -16.08 -4.73 47.75
N ALA A 16 -15.65 -3.54 47.33
CA ALA A 16 -15.50 -2.39 48.22
C ALA A 16 -15.32 -1.09 47.41
N LEU A 17 -16.24 -0.14 47.61
CA LEU A 17 -16.12 1.24 47.16
C LEU A 17 -15.04 1.92 48.02
N VAL A 18 -13.93 2.34 47.41
CA VAL A 18 -12.96 3.25 48.04
C VAL A 18 -12.85 4.48 47.15
N LEU A 19 -13.53 5.55 47.59
CA LEU A 19 -13.30 6.92 47.12
C LEU A 19 -11.91 7.34 47.60
N ALA A 20 -10.96 7.46 46.67
CA ALA A 20 -9.67 8.09 46.93
C ALA A 20 -9.29 9.00 45.76
N GLY A 21 -9.42 10.30 46.02
CA GLY A 21 -8.50 11.35 45.57
C GLY A 21 -8.41 11.64 44.08
N CYS A 22 -8.99 12.77 43.67
CA CYS A 22 -8.47 13.53 42.52
C CYS A 22 -6.98 13.82 42.74
N THR A 23 -6.12 13.12 42.02
CA THR A 23 -4.72 13.50 41.82
C THR A 23 -4.57 13.99 40.39
N ALA A 24 -4.37 15.31 40.28
CA ALA A 24 -3.78 16.10 39.19
C ALA A 24 -3.86 15.56 37.74
N ALA A 25 -4.45 16.41 36.89
CA ALA A 25 -4.16 16.47 35.45
C ALA A 25 -2.63 16.55 35.18
N PRO A 26 -2.17 16.16 33.98
CA PRO A 26 -0.81 15.70 33.73
C PRO A 26 0.23 16.74 34.09
N THR A 27 1.29 16.30 34.79
CA THR A 27 2.57 17.00 34.85
C THR A 27 2.99 17.43 33.44
N ALA A 28 3.37 18.71 33.29
CA ALA A 28 3.99 19.23 32.07
C ALA A 28 5.08 18.27 31.55
N PRO A 29 5.34 18.18 30.24
CA PRO A 29 6.32 17.25 29.71
C PRO A 29 7.66 17.54 30.39
N ALA A 30 8.19 16.55 31.11
CA ALA A 30 9.52 16.68 31.68
C ALA A 30 10.51 16.82 30.52
N ASP A 31 11.37 17.83 30.56
CA ASP A 31 12.45 17.90 29.59
C ASP A 31 13.37 16.68 29.75
N THR A 32 13.82 16.09 28.63
CA THR A 32 14.70 14.92 28.65
C THR A 32 15.82 15.07 27.63
N ASP A 33 17.00 14.57 28.00
CA ASP A 33 18.14 14.43 27.09
C ASP A 33 18.07 13.14 26.28
N GLU A 34 17.35 12.11 26.77
CA GLU A 34 17.33 10.78 26.18
C GLU A 34 15.91 10.24 26.02
N LEU A 35 15.68 9.56 24.89
CA LEU A 35 14.46 8.80 24.64
C LEU A 35 14.57 7.43 25.32
N VAL A 36 13.57 7.09 26.14
CA VAL A 36 13.51 5.79 26.83
C VAL A 36 12.77 4.79 25.94
N PHE A 37 13.51 3.87 25.32
CA PHE A 37 12.91 2.80 24.51
C PHE A 37 11.96 1.96 25.35
N ASP A 38 10.78 1.66 24.80
CA ASP A 38 9.77 0.83 25.44
C ASP A 38 9.67 -0.53 24.73
N HIS A 39 9.24 -0.53 23.47
CA HIS A 39 9.08 -1.74 22.66
C HIS A 39 9.17 -1.42 21.16
N ALA A 40 9.41 -2.44 20.33
CA ALA A 40 9.21 -2.32 18.89
C ALA A 40 7.71 -2.44 18.56
N TYR A 41 7.19 -1.53 17.75
CA TYR A 41 5.81 -1.58 17.27
C TYR A 41 5.59 -2.88 16.48
N PRO A 42 4.48 -3.62 16.72
CA PRO A 42 4.26 -4.92 16.09
C PRO A 42 3.96 -4.78 14.58
N LEU A 43 4.89 -5.30 13.77
CA LEU A 43 4.74 -5.49 12.34
C LEU A 43 4.85 -6.98 12.02
N ASP A 44 3.80 -7.55 11.43
CA ASP A 44 3.71 -9.00 11.16
C ASP A 44 4.26 -9.36 9.76
N TYR A 45 4.24 -8.41 8.82
CA TYR A 45 4.51 -8.62 7.40
C TYR A 45 5.39 -7.55 6.76
N ALA A 46 5.22 -6.27 7.09
CA ALA A 46 5.96 -5.15 6.52
C ALA A 46 7.45 -5.27 6.84
N THR A 47 8.29 -5.10 5.81
CA THR A 47 9.75 -5.24 5.92
C THR A 47 10.49 -3.98 5.49
N GLN A 48 9.81 -3.07 4.80
CA GLN A 48 10.40 -1.87 4.23
C GLN A 48 10.48 -0.69 5.23
N PHE A 49 9.92 -0.86 6.44
CA PHE A 49 10.09 0.07 7.55
C PHE A 49 10.14 -0.67 8.90
N THR A 50 10.70 -0.02 9.91
CA THR A 50 10.58 -0.41 11.32
C THR A 50 10.03 0.74 12.14
N ALA A 51 9.50 0.44 13.33
CA ALA A 51 8.92 1.42 14.24
C ALA A 51 9.30 1.06 15.68
N ASP A 52 10.05 1.94 16.34
CA ASP A 52 10.45 1.77 17.74
C ASP A 52 9.67 2.76 18.61
N CYS A 53 8.92 2.25 19.59
CA CYS A 53 8.08 3.02 20.51
C CYS A 53 8.88 3.43 21.77
N TYR A 54 8.59 4.63 22.26
CA TYR A 54 9.24 5.20 23.44
C TYR A 54 8.23 5.51 24.55
N ALA A 55 8.72 5.57 25.78
CA ALA A 55 7.89 5.75 26.97
C ALA A 55 7.11 7.08 27.02
N ASP A 56 7.54 8.11 26.26
CA ASP A 56 6.82 9.39 26.12
C ASP A 56 5.74 9.38 25.03
N GLY A 57 5.50 8.22 24.42
CA GLY A 57 4.56 8.03 23.30
C GLY A 57 5.15 8.35 21.93
N SER A 58 6.40 8.84 21.84
CA SER A 58 7.05 9.04 20.55
C SER A 58 7.31 7.69 19.85
N THR A 59 7.37 7.72 18.52
CA THR A 59 7.74 6.55 17.70
C THR A 59 8.80 6.93 16.68
N LEU A 60 9.91 6.17 16.63
CA LEU A 60 10.94 6.32 15.61
C LEU A 60 10.63 5.39 14.43
N LEU A 61 10.15 5.98 13.34
CA LEU A 61 10.01 5.31 12.05
C LEU A 61 11.37 5.30 11.34
N THR A 62 11.83 4.12 10.93
CA THR A 62 13.05 3.97 10.13
C THR A 62 12.71 3.32 8.79
N ILE A 63 13.20 3.90 7.69
CA ILE A 63 13.17 3.31 6.34
C ILE A 63 14.62 2.90 5.99
N PRO A 64 15.03 1.64 6.25
CA PRO A 64 16.45 1.27 6.27
C PRO A 64 17.20 1.55 4.97
N ASP A 65 16.68 1.09 3.83
CA ASP A 65 17.39 1.27 2.54
C ASP A 65 17.42 2.73 2.08
N ALA A 66 16.45 3.55 2.50
CA ALA A 66 16.46 4.97 2.23
C ALA A 66 17.37 5.73 3.21
N GLN A 67 17.81 5.08 4.30
CA GLN A 67 18.57 5.66 5.40
C GLN A 67 17.88 6.90 6.01
N VAL A 68 16.54 6.89 6.06
CA VAL A 68 15.74 7.98 6.61
C VAL A 68 15.11 7.55 7.93
N LYS A 69 15.09 8.49 8.89
CA LYS A 69 14.49 8.31 10.21
C LYS A 69 13.57 9.48 10.55
N PHE A 70 12.36 9.17 11.00
CA PHE A 70 11.40 10.13 11.50
C PHE A 70 11.05 9.83 12.95
N LEU A 71 11.31 10.78 13.85
CA LEU A 71 10.81 10.72 15.21
C LEU A 71 9.45 11.41 15.24
N VAL A 72 8.38 10.62 15.25
CA VAL A 72 6.99 11.08 15.31
C VAL A 72 6.63 11.31 16.78
N ARG A 73 6.16 12.51 17.11
CA ARG A 73 5.96 12.94 18.49
C ARG A 73 4.50 13.31 18.75
N PRO A 74 3.80 12.66 19.69
CA PRO A 74 2.44 13.04 20.07
C PRO A 74 2.40 14.39 20.79
N GLU A 75 1.21 14.97 20.89
CA GLU A 75 0.97 16.11 21.78
C GLU A 75 1.27 15.70 23.24
N GLY A 76 2.02 16.53 23.96
CA GLY A 76 2.39 16.26 25.35
C GLY A 76 3.63 15.38 25.54
N ALA A 77 4.29 14.93 24.47
CA ALA A 77 5.60 14.30 24.55
C ALA A 77 6.64 15.25 25.21
N ALA A 78 7.62 14.68 25.91
CA ALA A 78 8.71 15.40 26.59
C ALA A 78 9.39 16.42 25.67
N THR A 79 9.82 17.60 26.11
CA THR A 79 10.66 18.42 25.21
C THR A 79 12.05 17.78 25.13
N LEU A 80 12.50 17.44 23.92
CA LEU A 80 13.80 16.83 23.70
C LEU A 80 14.86 17.93 23.55
N HIS A 81 15.88 17.92 24.40
CA HIS A 81 16.97 18.90 24.31
C HIS A 81 17.87 18.69 23.09
N THR A 82 18.07 17.43 22.69
CA THR A 82 18.92 17.05 21.56
C THR A 82 18.25 15.98 20.72
N VAL A 83 18.01 16.28 19.44
CA VAL A 83 17.55 15.28 18.45
C VAL A 83 18.79 14.53 17.93
N PRO A 84 18.77 13.18 17.85
CA PRO A 84 19.86 12.43 17.24
C PRO A 84 20.16 12.89 15.80
N GLU A 85 21.44 12.85 15.41
CA GLU A 85 21.84 13.21 14.05
C GLU A 85 21.13 12.34 13.01
N GLY A 86 20.69 12.97 11.91
CA GLY A 86 19.97 12.29 10.82
C GLY A 86 18.52 11.89 11.14
N VAL A 87 17.98 12.31 12.29
CA VAL A 87 16.56 12.11 12.64
C VAL A 87 15.77 13.38 12.36
N THR A 88 14.72 13.28 11.57
CA THR A 88 13.77 14.37 11.35
C THR A 88 12.62 14.24 12.34
N VAL A 89 12.31 15.30 13.08
CA VAL A 89 11.19 15.30 14.02
C VAL A 89 9.91 15.68 13.29
N LEU A 90 8.85 14.88 13.48
CA LEU A 90 7.50 15.16 12.97
C LEU A 90 6.54 15.30 14.14
N GLN A 91 5.74 16.37 14.15
CA GLN A 91 4.67 16.50 15.12
C GLN A 91 3.44 15.70 14.66
N GLN A 92 2.93 14.85 15.54
CA GLN A 92 1.70 14.08 15.32
C GLN A 92 0.49 14.92 15.80
N PRO A 93 -0.64 14.92 15.06
CA PRO A 93 -0.78 14.37 13.72
C PRO A 93 -0.05 15.22 12.68
N VAL A 94 0.59 14.59 11.70
CA VAL A 94 1.21 15.31 10.57
C VAL A 94 0.10 15.97 9.73
N GLN A 95 0.29 17.25 9.41
CA GLN A 95 -0.67 18.07 8.64
C GLN A 95 -0.02 18.66 7.40
N ASN A 96 -0.84 19.26 6.53
CA ASN A 96 -0.42 19.93 5.30
C ASN A 96 0.42 19.03 4.38
N ILE A 97 -0.02 17.79 4.18
CA ILE A 97 0.76 16.80 3.42
C ILE A 97 0.71 17.13 1.92
N TYR A 98 1.87 17.04 1.27
CA TYR A 98 1.99 16.94 -0.19
C TYR A 98 2.09 15.48 -0.60
N LEU A 99 0.98 14.93 -1.10
CA LEU A 99 0.85 13.51 -1.40
C LEU A 99 1.04 13.22 -2.89
N VAL A 100 2.17 12.61 -3.23
CA VAL A 100 2.51 12.20 -4.60
C VAL A 100 2.37 10.70 -4.81
N SER A 101 2.60 9.89 -3.79
CA SER A 101 2.32 8.45 -3.86
C SER A 101 0.81 8.19 -3.91
N THR A 102 0.30 7.79 -5.08
CA THR A 102 -1.14 7.58 -5.27
C THR A 102 -1.69 6.40 -4.48
N SER A 103 -0.87 5.37 -4.25
CA SER A 103 -1.21 4.20 -3.43
C SER A 103 -1.45 4.56 -1.96
N ALA A 104 -0.86 5.66 -1.48
CA ALA A 104 -1.01 6.07 -0.09
C ALA A 104 -2.33 6.79 0.18
N MET A 105 -2.97 7.41 -0.82
CA MET A 105 -4.24 8.14 -0.64
C MET A 105 -5.33 7.27 -0.02
N ASP A 106 -5.46 6.03 -0.48
CA ASP A 106 -6.41 5.06 0.05
C ASP A 106 -6.18 4.73 1.54
N LEU A 107 -4.92 4.75 1.99
CA LEU A 107 -4.57 4.58 3.40
C LEU A 107 -5.11 5.76 4.24
N PHE A 108 -4.98 6.98 3.74
CA PHE A 108 -5.57 8.17 4.40
C PHE A 108 -7.09 8.13 4.44
N LEU A 109 -7.74 7.64 3.37
CA LEU A 109 -9.21 7.47 3.34
C LEU A 109 -9.66 6.46 4.40
N HIS A 110 -9.01 5.31 4.47
CA HIS A 110 -9.31 4.28 5.46
C HIS A 110 -9.02 4.70 6.91
N LEU A 111 -8.13 5.67 7.09
CA LEU A 111 -7.84 6.30 8.38
C LEU A 111 -8.71 7.53 8.67
N ASP A 112 -9.68 7.88 7.81
CA ASP A 112 -10.49 9.11 7.94
C ASP A 112 -9.62 10.36 8.15
N ALA A 113 -8.56 10.49 7.33
CA ALA A 113 -7.51 11.50 7.49
C ALA A 113 -7.21 12.26 6.20
N LEU A 114 -8.19 12.33 5.29
CA LEU A 114 -8.09 13.08 4.04
C LEU A 114 -7.85 14.59 4.27
N ASP A 115 -8.32 15.10 5.40
CA ASP A 115 -8.14 16.49 5.85
C ASP A 115 -6.69 16.85 6.19
N SER A 116 -5.84 15.85 6.45
CA SER A 116 -4.41 16.05 6.71
C SER A 116 -3.60 16.31 5.42
N ILE A 117 -4.22 16.13 4.25
CA ILE A 117 -3.62 16.35 2.93
C ILE A 117 -4.04 17.72 2.41
N ALA A 118 -3.07 18.59 2.13
CA ALA A 118 -3.32 19.89 1.50
C ALA A 118 -3.07 19.86 -0.01
N LEU A 119 -2.10 19.06 -0.45
CA LEU A 119 -1.59 19.09 -1.82
C LEU A 119 -1.51 17.68 -2.43
N SER A 120 -1.81 17.59 -3.73
CA SER A 120 -1.71 16.35 -4.50
C SER A 120 -0.72 16.44 -5.63
N GLY A 121 0.04 15.35 -5.80
CA GLY A 121 0.92 15.08 -6.93
C GLY A 121 0.21 14.70 -8.24
N THR A 122 -1.09 14.42 -8.14
CA THR A 122 -1.94 13.91 -9.22
C THR A 122 -3.15 14.82 -9.37
N ARG A 123 -3.59 15.09 -10.60
CA ARG A 123 -4.77 15.93 -10.85
C ARG A 123 -6.06 15.17 -10.56
N ALA A 124 -7.16 15.89 -10.37
CA ALA A 124 -8.48 15.30 -10.09
C ALA A 124 -8.90 14.25 -11.14
N GLU A 125 -8.54 14.45 -12.42
CA GLU A 125 -8.87 13.53 -13.51
C GLU A 125 -8.09 12.21 -13.43
N GLY A 126 -6.97 12.18 -12.71
CA GLY A 126 -6.14 11.00 -12.50
C GLY A 126 -6.51 10.19 -11.26
N TRP A 127 -7.46 10.65 -10.44
CA TRP A 127 -7.93 9.92 -9.26
C TRP A 127 -9.12 9.03 -9.59
N TYR A 128 -9.03 7.77 -9.18
CA TYR A 128 -10.09 6.76 -9.20
C TYR A 128 -10.68 6.51 -7.80
N LEU A 129 -10.29 7.34 -6.84
CA LEU A 129 -10.86 7.40 -5.49
C LEU A 129 -11.80 8.62 -5.45
N ASP A 130 -13.10 8.37 -5.28
CA ASP A 130 -14.13 9.41 -5.40
C ASP A 130 -13.96 10.53 -4.37
N GLU A 131 -13.61 10.19 -3.14
CA GLU A 131 -13.36 11.13 -2.06
C GLU A 131 -12.18 12.05 -2.35
N ALA A 132 -11.07 11.49 -2.86
CA ALA A 132 -9.89 12.25 -3.25
C ALA A 132 -10.20 13.19 -4.42
N LYS A 133 -10.89 12.68 -5.45
CA LYS A 133 -11.33 13.45 -6.61
C LYS A 133 -12.24 14.60 -6.20
N GLN A 134 -13.23 14.33 -5.34
CA GLN A 134 -14.14 15.34 -4.83
C GLN A 134 -13.43 16.38 -3.96
N ALA A 135 -12.49 15.98 -3.10
CA ALA A 135 -11.68 16.90 -2.31
C ALA A 135 -10.87 17.86 -3.19
N MET A 136 -10.33 17.38 -4.31
CA MET A 136 -9.66 18.23 -5.28
C MET A 136 -10.61 19.16 -6.03
N GLN A 137 -11.75 18.65 -6.52
CA GLN A 137 -12.73 19.44 -7.26
C GLN A 137 -13.36 20.55 -6.41
N THR A 138 -13.50 20.32 -5.10
CA THR A 138 -14.00 21.31 -4.14
C THR A 138 -12.92 22.27 -3.63
N GLY A 139 -11.66 22.10 -4.05
CA GLY A 139 -10.54 22.95 -3.66
C GLY A 139 -9.98 22.68 -2.27
N ARG A 140 -10.41 21.61 -1.59
CA ARG A 140 -9.84 21.18 -0.30
C ARG A 140 -8.41 20.65 -0.45
N ILE A 141 -8.12 19.98 -1.58
CA ILE A 141 -6.78 19.53 -1.94
C ILE A 141 -6.37 20.22 -3.26
N ALA A 142 -5.24 20.92 -3.26
CA ALA A 142 -4.75 21.59 -4.46
C ALA A 142 -3.74 20.72 -5.21
N TYR A 143 -3.75 20.78 -6.55
CA TYR A 143 -2.67 20.18 -7.35
C TYR A 143 -1.38 20.99 -7.20
N ALA A 144 -0.25 20.33 -6.94
CA ALA A 144 1.04 20.97 -6.70
C ALA A 144 2.19 20.38 -7.54
N GLY A 145 1.90 19.93 -8.77
CA GLY A 145 2.90 19.33 -9.66
C GLY A 145 3.09 17.84 -9.38
N LYS A 146 3.88 17.14 -10.19
CA LYS A 146 4.18 15.70 -10.02
C LYS A 146 5.58 15.51 -9.41
N TYR A 147 5.94 14.29 -9.03
CA TYR A 147 7.26 13.95 -8.43
C TYR A 147 8.47 14.55 -9.16
N SER A 148 8.41 14.69 -10.50
CA SER A 148 9.53 15.20 -11.32
C SER A 148 9.46 16.70 -11.61
N ALA A 149 8.35 17.35 -11.27
CA ALA A 149 8.11 18.77 -11.52
C ALA A 149 7.10 19.31 -10.49
N PRO A 150 7.49 19.41 -9.20
CA PRO A 150 6.64 19.99 -8.18
C PRO A 150 6.53 21.51 -8.32
N ASP A 151 5.41 22.06 -7.89
CA ASP A 151 5.18 23.49 -7.73
C ASP A 151 5.67 23.93 -6.34
N TYR A 152 6.96 24.27 -6.26
CA TYR A 152 7.58 24.64 -4.99
C TYR A 152 6.93 25.85 -4.32
N GLU A 153 6.43 26.83 -5.09
CA GLU A 153 5.77 28.01 -4.53
C GLU A 153 4.49 27.61 -3.81
N ARG A 154 3.67 26.75 -4.42
CA ARG A 154 2.47 26.21 -3.79
C ARG A 154 2.79 25.37 -2.55
N ILE A 155 3.81 24.50 -2.65
CA ILE A 155 4.20 23.62 -1.54
C ILE A 155 4.65 24.43 -0.32
N LEU A 156 5.46 25.47 -0.54
CA LEU A 156 5.91 26.38 0.52
C LEU A 156 4.76 27.21 1.10
N THR A 157 3.88 27.74 0.25
CA THR A 157 2.74 28.55 0.66
C THR A 157 1.73 27.76 1.50
N ALA A 158 1.62 26.45 1.26
CA ALA A 158 0.76 25.56 2.03
C ALA A 158 1.38 25.11 3.37
N GLU A 159 2.58 25.59 3.71
CA GLU A 159 3.30 25.19 4.93
C GLU A 159 3.42 23.65 5.03
N CYS A 160 3.88 23.03 3.94
CA CYS A 160 3.92 21.58 3.79
C CYS A 160 4.70 20.90 4.93
N GLY A 161 4.01 20.10 5.75
CA GLY A 161 4.59 19.43 6.91
C GLY A 161 5.32 18.13 6.56
N LEU A 162 4.92 17.47 5.45
CA LEU A 162 5.55 16.25 4.94
C LEU A 162 5.22 16.08 3.46
N ALA A 163 6.26 15.84 2.65
CA ALA A 163 6.09 15.35 1.29
C ALA A 163 6.12 13.81 1.30
N VAL A 164 5.06 13.17 0.81
CA VAL A 164 4.94 11.72 0.67
C VAL A 164 5.14 11.37 -0.81
N GLU A 165 6.36 11.01 -1.15
CA GLU A 165 6.80 10.66 -2.51
C GLU A 165 6.71 9.16 -2.75
N ASN A 166 6.60 8.75 -4.01
CA ASN A 166 6.79 7.35 -4.40
C ASN A 166 8.22 7.11 -4.91
N THR A 167 8.58 5.86 -5.17
CA THR A 167 9.93 5.46 -5.58
C THR A 167 10.39 6.06 -6.92
N MET A 168 9.49 6.64 -7.74
CA MET A 168 9.88 7.33 -8.97
C MET A 168 10.73 8.57 -8.71
N ILE A 169 10.67 9.15 -7.51
CA ILE A 169 11.50 10.29 -7.12
C ILE A 169 13.00 9.99 -7.23
N TYR A 170 13.40 8.71 -7.16
CA TYR A 170 14.80 8.30 -7.34
C TYR A 170 15.32 8.51 -8.77
N HIS A 171 14.44 8.70 -9.75
CA HIS A 171 14.84 9.09 -11.11
C HIS A 171 15.11 10.60 -11.26
N THR A 172 14.72 11.39 -10.26
CA THR A 172 14.93 12.85 -10.19
C THR A 172 15.39 13.25 -8.78
N PRO A 173 16.54 12.74 -8.31
CA PRO A 173 17.01 12.96 -6.94
C PRO A 173 17.14 14.44 -6.56
N GLU A 174 17.42 15.30 -7.54
CA GLU A 174 17.49 16.75 -7.37
C GLU A 174 16.17 17.36 -6.85
N VAL A 175 15.02 16.77 -7.19
CA VAL A 175 13.72 17.24 -6.69
C VAL A 175 13.60 16.96 -5.20
N LYS A 176 13.96 15.75 -4.76
CA LYS A 176 13.97 15.37 -3.34
C LYS A 176 14.91 16.27 -2.55
N GLU A 177 16.15 16.44 -3.03
CA GLU A 177 17.13 17.32 -2.38
C GLU A 177 16.61 18.75 -2.26
N GLN A 178 15.90 19.25 -3.26
CA GLN A 178 15.35 20.60 -3.24
C GLN A 178 14.22 20.77 -2.20
N LEU A 179 13.33 19.77 -2.06
CA LEU A 179 12.32 19.77 -0.98
C LEU A 179 12.99 19.80 0.39
N GLU A 180 14.02 18.98 0.59
CA GLU A 180 14.77 18.92 1.85
C GLU A 180 15.54 20.21 2.15
N ARG A 181 16.13 20.85 1.13
CA ARG A 181 16.77 22.18 1.27
C ARG A 181 15.79 23.27 1.69
N PHE A 182 14.51 23.12 1.36
CA PHE A 182 13.44 23.99 1.82
C PHE A 182 12.93 23.66 3.22
N GLY A 183 13.52 22.65 3.88
CA GLY A 183 13.13 22.22 5.21
C GLY A 183 11.87 21.36 5.21
N ILE A 184 11.42 20.86 4.05
CA ILE A 184 10.26 19.97 3.96
C ILE A 184 10.75 18.53 4.12
N PRO A 185 10.30 17.80 5.15
CA PRO A 185 10.60 16.37 5.30
C PRO A 185 10.05 15.58 4.10
N VAL A 186 10.83 14.61 3.60
CA VAL A 186 10.42 13.75 2.47
C VAL A 186 10.37 12.28 2.90
N LEU A 187 9.17 11.72 3.01
CA LEU A 187 8.96 10.28 3.12
C LEU A 187 8.87 9.69 1.71
N VAL A 188 9.85 8.86 1.33
CA VAL A 188 9.70 8.00 0.15
C VAL A 188 8.98 6.73 0.59
N GLU A 189 7.75 6.59 0.15
CA GLU A 189 6.86 5.47 0.41
C GLU A 189 7.32 4.25 -0.41
N ARG A 190 7.58 3.11 0.27
CA ARG A 190 8.24 1.93 -0.32
C ARG A 190 7.41 0.64 -0.27
N SER A 191 6.11 0.73 -0.01
CA SER A 191 5.17 -0.41 -0.08
C SER A 191 5.16 -1.09 -1.45
N SER A 192 5.57 -0.39 -2.52
CA SER A 192 5.76 -1.00 -3.84
C SER A 192 6.87 -2.05 -3.88
N TYR A 193 7.79 -2.03 -2.92
CA TYR A 193 8.89 -2.99 -2.79
C TYR A 193 8.60 -4.10 -1.79
N GLU A 194 7.45 -4.06 -1.11
CA GLU A 194 6.97 -5.21 -0.34
C GLU A 194 6.60 -6.34 -1.30
N SER A 195 7.13 -7.53 -1.03
CA SER A 195 6.84 -8.72 -1.83
C SER A 195 5.47 -9.33 -1.50
N SER A 196 4.97 -9.12 -0.28
CA SER A 196 3.69 -9.66 0.18
C SER A 196 2.57 -8.63 0.09
N PRO A 197 1.36 -9.00 -0.38
CA PRO A 197 0.21 -8.10 -0.35
C PRO A 197 -0.21 -7.72 1.07
N LEU A 198 -0.03 -8.61 2.06
CA LEU A 198 -0.26 -8.30 3.48
C LEU A 198 0.75 -7.27 3.97
N ALA A 199 2.02 -7.42 3.62
CA ALA A 199 3.07 -6.45 3.95
C ALA A 199 2.76 -5.07 3.38
N ARG A 200 2.28 -5.02 2.13
CA ARG A 200 1.85 -3.77 1.48
C ARG A 200 0.65 -3.13 2.18
N MET A 201 -0.37 -3.89 2.57
CA MET A 201 -1.50 -3.35 3.35
C MET A 201 -1.09 -2.89 4.75
N GLU A 202 -0.10 -3.55 5.37
CA GLU A 202 0.37 -3.21 6.72
C GLU A 202 1.05 -1.84 6.80
N TRP A 203 1.43 -1.24 5.67
CA TRP A 203 1.86 0.16 5.62
C TRP A 203 0.82 1.15 6.14
N ILE A 204 -0.46 0.78 6.22
CA ILE A 204 -1.48 1.58 6.92
C ILE A 204 -1.06 1.91 8.37
N LYS A 205 -0.29 1.04 9.03
CA LYS A 205 0.22 1.25 10.39
C LYS A 205 1.23 2.40 10.45
N LEU A 206 2.08 2.55 9.44
CA LEU A 206 2.99 3.71 9.33
C LEU A 206 2.19 5.01 9.27
N TYR A 207 1.13 5.06 8.46
CA TYR A 207 0.26 6.23 8.38
C TYR A 207 -0.56 6.44 9.65
N GLY A 208 -0.99 5.37 10.31
CA GLY A 208 -1.59 5.40 11.64
C GLY A 208 -0.68 6.11 12.64
N ILE A 209 0.61 5.76 12.66
CA ILE A 209 1.63 6.42 13.49
C ILE A 209 1.81 7.89 13.10
N LEU A 210 1.87 8.24 11.81
CA LEU A 210 2.01 9.65 11.42
C LEU A 210 0.79 10.51 11.83
N LEU A 211 -0.38 9.90 11.97
CA LEU A 211 -1.66 10.59 12.14
C LEU A 211 -2.26 10.46 13.55
N GLY A 212 -1.66 9.67 14.45
CA GLY A 212 -2.24 9.38 15.77
C GLY A 212 -3.50 8.52 15.69
N LYS A 213 -3.52 7.59 14.73
CA LYS A 213 -4.64 6.70 14.41
C LYS A 213 -4.24 5.23 14.44
N GLU A 214 -3.27 4.86 15.26
CA GLU A 214 -2.73 3.52 15.41
C GLU A 214 -3.83 2.47 15.71
N PRO A 215 -4.78 2.70 16.64
CA PRO A 215 -5.85 1.72 16.88
C PRO A 215 -6.74 1.46 15.66
N LEU A 216 -7.04 2.49 14.87
CA LEU A 216 -7.82 2.36 13.65
C LEU A 216 -7.02 1.65 12.56
N ALA A 217 -5.73 1.97 12.42
CA ALA A 217 -4.84 1.31 11.47
C ALA A 217 -4.76 -0.21 11.74
N GLU A 218 -4.59 -0.60 13.01
CA GLU A 218 -4.60 -2.01 13.44
C GLU A 218 -5.93 -2.69 13.10
N GLU A 219 -7.06 -2.04 13.41
CA GLU A 219 -8.38 -2.60 13.12
C GLU A 219 -8.59 -2.83 11.63
N VAL A 220 -8.28 -1.82 10.80
CA VAL A 220 -8.44 -1.89 9.34
C VAL A 220 -7.54 -2.98 8.76
N PHE A 221 -6.28 -3.04 9.17
CA PHE A 221 -5.35 -4.08 8.73
C PHE A 221 -5.82 -5.48 9.13
N ALA A 222 -6.16 -5.70 10.40
CA ALA A 222 -6.60 -6.99 10.91
C ALA A 222 -7.86 -7.48 10.20
N ARG A 223 -8.79 -6.57 9.87
CA ARG A 223 -9.98 -6.90 9.10
C ARG A 223 -9.63 -7.43 7.70
N GLN A 224 -8.71 -6.78 6.98
CA GLN A 224 -8.30 -7.24 5.65
C GLN A 224 -7.57 -8.59 5.71
N ALA A 225 -6.66 -8.76 6.69
CA ALA A 225 -5.97 -10.03 6.89
C ALA A 225 -6.95 -11.17 7.21
N GLN A 226 -7.96 -10.92 8.06
CA GLN A 226 -8.98 -11.91 8.40
C GLN A 226 -9.84 -12.33 7.22
N ARG A 227 -10.13 -11.42 6.28
CA ARG A 227 -10.92 -11.73 5.07
C ARG A 227 -10.24 -12.77 4.18
N ILE A 228 -8.92 -12.73 4.09
CA ILE A 228 -8.15 -13.64 3.22
C ILE A 228 -7.60 -14.87 3.94
N ALA A 229 -7.60 -14.89 5.28
CA ALA A 229 -7.10 -16.03 6.05
C ALA A 229 -7.69 -17.39 5.62
N PRO A 230 -9.01 -17.51 5.30
CA PRO A 230 -9.56 -18.76 4.80
C PRO A 230 -8.98 -19.18 3.44
N LEU A 231 -8.64 -18.24 2.56
CA LEU A 231 -8.04 -18.55 1.25
C LEU A 231 -6.68 -19.22 1.41
N LEU A 232 -5.89 -18.77 2.40
CA LEU A 232 -4.54 -19.29 2.66
C LEU A 232 -4.52 -20.74 3.14
N GLU A 233 -5.65 -21.25 3.64
CA GLU A 233 -5.81 -22.64 4.07
C GLU A 233 -6.31 -23.56 2.96
N GLN A 234 -6.74 -23.01 1.82
CA GLN A 234 -7.26 -23.79 0.70
C GLN A 234 -6.14 -24.40 -0.15
N PRO A 235 -6.34 -25.62 -0.69
CA PRO A 235 -5.39 -26.20 -1.63
C PRO A 235 -5.38 -25.40 -2.94
N SER A 236 -4.25 -25.49 -3.66
CA SER A 236 -4.16 -24.98 -5.03
C SER A 236 -5.25 -25.59 -5.91
N THR A 237 -5.84 -24.75 -6.75
CA THR A 237 -6.78 -25.14 -7.83
C THR A 237 -6.05 -25.74 -9.02
N GLY A 238 -4.72 -25.55 -9.12
CA GLY A 238 -3.90 -25.92 -10.27
C GLY A 238 -4.11 -25.03 -11.51
N LYS A 239 -4.88 -23.93 -11.39
CA LYS A 239 -5.13 -22.99 -12.49
C LYS A 239 -3.90 -22.15 -12.78
N ARG A 240 -3.40 -22.21 -14.01
CA ARG A 240 -2.27 -21.40 -14.46
C ARG A 240 -2.73 -20.01 -14.88
N CYS A 241 -2.16 -18.98 -14.26
CA CYS A 241 -2.57 -17.58 -14.45
C CYS A 241 -1.40 -16.69 -14.87
N ALA A 242 -1.64 -15.81 -15.84
CA ALA A 242 -0.70 -14.76 -16.25
C ALA A 242 -1.22 -13.37 -15.91
N PHE A 243 -0.32 -12.46 -15.57
CA PHE A 243 -0.61 -11.04 -15.37
C PHE A 243 0.37 -10.21 -16.17
N PHE A 244 -0.12 -9.46 -17.17
CA PHE A 244 0.75 -8.77 -18.12
C PHE A 244 0.11 -7.52 -18.72
N SER A 245 0.92 -6.65 -19.30
CA SER A 245 0.46 -5.62 -20.25
C SER A 245 1.36 -5.63 -21.48
N ILE A 246 0.96 -4.95 -22.55
CA ILE A 246 1.72 -4.85 -23.80
C ILE A 246 2.01 -3.38 -24.06
N THR A 247 3.30 -3.02 -24.02
CA THR A 247 3.76 -1.65 -24.19
C THR A 247 3.54 -1.17 -25.62
N SER A 248 3.50 0.15 -25.81
CA SER A 248 3.46 0.75 -27.15
C SER A 248 4.66 0.38 -28.04
N SER A 249 5.77 -0.05 -27.45
CA SER A 249 6.97 -0.51 -28.16
C SER A 249 6.93 -2.00 -28.53
N GLY A 250 5.82 -2.70 -28.27
CA GLY A 250 5.65 -4.12 -28.61
C GLY A 250 6.39 -5.08 -27.68
N LEU A 251 6.62 -4.70 -26.40
CA LEU A 251 7.13 -5.61 -25.38
C LEU A 251 6.02 -5.98 -24.40
N ALA A 252 6.07 -7.20 -23.85
CA ALA A 252 5.19 -7.59 -22.76
C ALA A 252 5.81 -7.21 -21.43
N THR A 253 5.12 -6.41 -20.62
CA THR A 253 5.50 -6.17 -19.22
C THR A 253 4.82 -7.21 -18.34
N VAL A 254 5.61 -8.06 -17.70
CA VAL A 254 5.16 -9.09 -16.75
C VAL A 254 5.65 -8.79 -15.34
N ARG A 255 5.02 -9.37 -14.32
CA ARG A 255 5.47 -9.28 -12.92
C ARG A 255 6.57 -10.31 -12.67
N LYS A 256 7.57 -9.96 -11.86
CA LYS A 256 8.53 -10.95 -11.35
C LYS A 256 7.87 -11.86 -10.32
N SER A 257 8.42 -13.04 -10.06
CA SER A 257 7.81 -14.00 -9.12
C SER A 257 7.80 -13.52 -7.66
N GLY A 258 8.75 -12.65 -7.28
CA GLY A 258 8.79 -12.00 -5.96
C GLY A 258 7.83 -10.82 -5.80
N ASP A 259 7.07 -10.46 -6.84
CA ASP A 259 6.12 -9.36 -6.77
C ASP A 259 4.80 -9.73 -6.08
N TYR A 260 4.18 -8.76 -5.42
CA TYR A 260 2.93 -8.95 -4.68
C TYR A 260 1.77 -9.47 -5.54
N VAL A 261 1.69 -9.16 -6.84
CA VAL A 261 0.64 -9.72 -7.73
C VAL A 261 0.88 -11.20 -8.02
N ALA A 262 2.14 -11.60 -8.23
CA ALA A 262 2.48 -13.01 -8.39
C ALA A 262 2.19 -13.80 -7.10
N GLN A 263 2.47 -13.21 -5.93
CA GLN A 263 2.12 -13.78 -4.63
C GLN A 263 0.60 -13.88 -4.44
N MET A 264 -0.17 -12.84 -4.80
CA MET A 264 -1.65 -12.86 -4.72
C MET A 264 -2.25 -13.98 -5.57
N ILE A 265 -1.72 -14.24 -6.77
CA ILE A 265 -2.15 -15.38 -7.60
C ILE A 265 -1.96 -16.70 -6.84
N GLY A 266 -0.79 -16.89 -6.20
CA GLY A 266 -0.53 -18.07 -5.38
C GLY A 266 -1.45 -18.18 -4.17
N MET A 267 -1.63 -17.08 -3.44
CA MET A 267 -2.49 -17.00 -2.24
C MET A 267 -3.97 -17.24 -2.56
N ALA A 268 -4.41 -16.94 -3.78
CA ALA A 268 -5.76 -17.23 -4.26
C ALA A 268 -5.94 -18.68 -4.76
N GLY A 269 -4.87 -19.50 -4.75
CA GLY A 269 -4.88 -20.89 -5.17
C GLY A 269 -4.55 -21.11 -6.65
N GLY A 270 -4.00 -20.12 -7.35
CA GLY A 270 -3.51 -20.25 -8.72
C GLY A 270 -1.99 -20.48 -8.80
N GLU A 271 -1.51 -20.73 -10.02
CA GLU A 271 -0.09 -20.90 -10.34
C GLU A 271 0.35 -19.80 -11.31
N TYR A 272 1.26 -18.93 -10.88
CA TYR A 272 1.76 -17.86 -11.75
C TYR A 272 2.68 -18.41 -12.84
N VAL A 273 2.35 -18.17 -14.11
CA VAL A 273 3.04 -18.80 -15.25
C VAL A 273 4.52 -18.40 -15.40
N PHE A 274 4.92 -17.26 -14.84
CA PHE A 274 6.29 -16.75 -14.87
C PHE A 274 7.00 -16.90 -13.51
N ALA A 275 6.67 -17.95 -12.74
CA ALA A 275 7.29 -18.20 -11.43
C ALA A 275 8.82 -18.33 -11.49
N ASP A 276 9.36 -18.86 -12.60
CA ASP A 276 10.81 -19.04 -12.79
C ASP A 276 11.54 -17.76 -13.18
N LEU A 277 10.82 -16.67 -13.48
CA LEU A 277 11.39 -15.33 -13.69
C LEU A 277 11.79 -14.74 -12.32
N THR A 278 12.81 -15.35 -11.75
CA THR A 278 13.43 -14.99 -10.48
C THR A 278 14.56 -14.00 -10.77
N ASP A 279 14.27 -12.74 -10.45
CA ASP A 279 15.27 -11.75 -10.06
C ASP A 279 16.40 -11.44 -11.08
N SER A 280 16.26 -10.33 -11.81
CA SER A 280 17.32 -9.75 -12.63
C SER A 280 18.40 -9.00 -11.82
N GLY A 281 18.49 -9.22 -10.49
CA GLY A 281 19.43 -8.54 -9.59
C GLY A 281 19.06 -7.09 -9.29
N ASN A 282 17.79 -6.71 -9.45
CA ASN A 282 17.30 -5.38 -9.09
C ASN A 282 15.92 -5.46 -8.43
N SER A 283 15.61 -4.49 -7.57
CA SER A 283 14.36 -4.42 -6.79
C SER A 283 13.11 -4.07 -7.60
N LEU A 284 13.18 -4.08 -8.95
CA LEU A 284 12.01 -3.79 -9.78
C LEU A 284 11.01 -4.94 -9.71
N SER A 285 9.73 -4.61 -9.56
CA SER A 285 8.62 -5.56 -9.51
C SER A 285 8.24 -6.16 -10.87
N THR A 286 8.72 -5.56 -11.97
CA THR A 286 8.32 -5.92 -13.34
C THR A 286 9.53 -6.17 -14.23
N MET A 287 9.30 -6.84 -15.35
CA MET A 287 10.27 -6.98 -16.43
C MET A 287 9.58 -6.97 -17.79
N ASN A 288 10.32 -6.50 -18.81
CA ASN A 288 9.85 -6.51 -20.19
C ASN A 288 10.44 -7.72 -20.91
N ILE A 289 9.59 -8.49 -21.58
CA ILE A 289 9.96 -9.67 -22.39
C ILE A 289 9.43 -9.52 -23.83
N PRO A 290 10.06 -10.14 -24.82
CA PRO A 290 9.52 -10.30 -26.17
C PRO A 290 8.13 -10.94 -26.18
N LEU A 291 7.31 -10.64 -27.20
CA LEU A 291 5.95 -11.19 -27.31
C LEU A 291 5.94 -12.71 -27.56
N GLU A 292 6.99 -13.24 -28.19
CA GLU A 292 7.20 -14.67 -28.40
C GLU A 292 7.43 -15.40 -27.07
N ASP A 293 8.20 -14.80 -26.16
CA ASP A 293 8.44 -15.33 -24.82
C ASP A 293 7.17 -15.24 -23.95
N LEU A 294 6.40 -14.15 -24.09
CA LEU A 294 5.07 -14.06 -23.50
C LEU A 294 4.20 -15.23 -23.99
N TYR A 295 4.05 -15.40 -25.31
CA TYR A 295 3.24 -16.47 -25.89
C TYR A 295 3.67 -17.85 -25.41
N ALA A 296 4.98 -18.13 -25.38
CA ALA A 296 5.50 -19.41 -24.90
C ALA A 296 5.11 -19.68 -23.43
N GLY A 297 5.09 -18.66 -22.59
CA GLY A 297 4.67 -18.76 -21.20
C GLY A 297 3.16 -18.92 -21.01
N VAL A 298 2.35 -18.23 -21.83
CA VAL A 298 0.89 -18.11 -21.61
C VAL A 298 0.01 -19.00 -22.49
N LYS A 299 0.55 -19.66 -23.52
CA LYS A 299 -0.24 -20.47 -24.47
C LYS A 299 -1.16 -21.51 -23.80
N ASP A 300 -0.70 -22.12 -22.72
CA ASP A 300 -1.40 -23.17 -21.98
C ASP A 300 -2.03 -22.65 -20.66
N ALA A 301 -1.99 -21.33 -20.43
CA ALA A 301 -2.57 -20.72 -19.23
C ALA A 301 -4.10 -20.86 -19.23
N ASP A 302 -4.66 -21.13 -18.05
CA ASP A 302 -6.11 -21.19 -17.84
C ASP A 302 -6.72 -19.80 -17.79
N VAL A 303 -5.99 -18.81 -17.27
CA VAL A 303 -6.48 -17.45 -17.04
C VAL A 303 -5.44 -16.43 -17.49
N LEU A 304 -5.89 -15.40 -18.20
CA LEU A 304 -5.08 -14.24 -18.55
C LEU A 304 -5.67 -12.98 -17.94
N ILE A 305 -4.82 -12.21 -17.26
CA ILE A 305 -5.16 -10.92 -16.68
C ILE A 305 -4.32 -9.85 -17.36
N TYR A 306 -4.98 -9.02 -18.15
CA TYR A 306 -4.38 -7.82 -18.73
C TYR A 306 -4.37 -6.69 -17.71
N ASN A 307 -3.22 -6.08 -17.49
CA ASN A 307 -3.07 -4.95 -16.60
C ASN A 307 -3.44 -3.64 -17.30
N GLY A 308 -4.68 -3.19 -17.11
CA GLY A 308 -5.25 -2.00 -17.74
C GLY A 308 -4.72 -0.68 -17.21
N THR A 309 -3.91 -0.68 -16.14
CA THR A 309 -3.49 0.57 -15.49
C THR A 309 -2.24 1.20 -16.11
N ILE A 310 -1.53 0.48 -17.00
CA ILE A 310 -0.28 0.95 -17.61
C ILE A 310 -0.55 1.51 -19.01
N GLU A 311 -1.21 0.71 -19.86
CA GLU A 311 -1.38 0.99 -21.31
C GLU A 311 -2.85 1.24 -21.71
N GLY A 312 -3.71 1.48 -20.70
CA GLY A 312 -5.15 1.66 -20.84
C GLY A 312 -5.93 0.34 -20.74
N THR A 313 -7.22 0.43 -20.45
CA THR A 313 -8.10 -0.73 -20.30
C THR A 313 -8.41 -1.38 -21.64
N ILE A 314 -8.67 -2.68 -21.62
CA ILE A 314 -9.14 -3.48 -22.76
C ILE A 314 -10.45 -4.14 -22.38
N SER A 315 -11.44 -4.07 -23.26
CA SER A 315 -12.78 -4.61 -23.02
C SER A 315 -13.16 -5.72 -24.01
N THR A 316 -12.56 -5.75 -25.19
CA THR A 316 -12.86 -6.79 -26.20
C THR A 316 -11.67 -7.66 -26.56
N LYS A 317 -11.95 -8.88 -27.00
CA LYS A 317 -10.94 -9.79 -27.54
C LYS A 317 -10.22 -9.16 -28.75
N GLU A 318 -10.92 -8.43 -29.61
CA GLU A 318 -10.30 -7.75 -30.76
C GLU A 318 -9.26 -6.72 -30.32
N GLU A 319 -9.54 -5.95 -29.27
CA GLU A 319 -8.58 -4.99 -28.71
C GLU A 319 -7.35 -5.70 -28.13
N LEU A 320 -7.53 -6.82 -27.42
CA LEU A 320 -6.42 -7.62 -26.90
C LEU A 320 -5.55 -8.18 -28.04
N LEU A 321 -6.18 -8.74 -29.07
CA LEU A 321 -5.48 -9.33 -30.22
C LEU A 321 -4.82 -8.28 -31.11
N ALA A 322 -5.35 -7.05 -31.14
CA ALA A 322 -4.69 -5.92 -31.79
C ALA A 322 -3.37 -5.54 -31.10
N ARG A 323 -3.24 -5.79 -29.78
CA ARG A 323 -1.98 -5.61 -29.05
C ARG A 323 -1.01 -6.77 -29.27
N CYS A 324 -1.50 -8.01 -29.30
CA CYS A 324 -0.68 -9.19 -29.58
C CYS A 324 -1.51 -10.31 -30.24
N ALA A 325 -1.34 -10.46 -31.55
CA ALA A 325 -2.07 -11.45 -32.33
C ALA A 325 -1.75 -12.90 -31.95
N LEU A 326 -0.56 -13.16 -31.38
CA LEU A 326 -0.13 -14.50 -30.92
C LEU A 326 -1.07 -15.05 -29.84
N LEU A 327 -1.76 -14.18 -29.09
CA LEU A 327 -2.67 -14.61 -28.03
C LEU A 327 -3.91 -15.36 -28.55
N ALA A 328 -4.22 -15.30 -29.84
CA ALA A 328 -5.41 -15.93 -30.42
C ALA A 328 -5.48 -17.45 -30.19
N GLU A 329 -4.32 -18.11 -30.09
CA GLU A 329 -4.22 -19.56 -29.86
C GLU A 329 -4.13 -19.95 -28.38
N CYS A 330 -4.05 -18.99 -27.46
CA CYS A 330 -3.95 -19.28 -26.04
C CYS A 330 -5.24 -19.90 -25.52
N LYS A 331 -5.10 -20.94 -24.68
CA LYS A 331 -6.22 -21.66 -24.06
C LYS A 331 -7.25 -20.72 -23.42
N ALA A 332 -6.81 -19.78 -22.58
CA ALA A 332 -7.66 -18.79 -21.94
C ALA A 332 -8.42 -17.88 -22.93
N VAL A 333 -7.81 -17.51 -24.06
CA VAL A 333 -8.46 -16.69 -25.10
C VAL A 333 -9.52 -17.49 -25.86
N GLN A 334 -9.34 -18.81 -25.98
CA GLN A 334 -10.32 -19.70 -26.58
C GLN A 334 -11.47 -20.03 -25.62
N SER A 335 -11.19 -20.22 -24.33
CA SER A 335 -12.22 -20.46 -23.30
C SER A 335 -12.96 -19.19 -22.87
N GLY A 336 -12.38 -18.02 -23.14
CA GLY A 336 -12.90 -16.72 -22.72
C GLY A 336 -12.52 -16.35 -21.28
N ASP A 337 -11.55 -17.00 -20.64
CA ASP A 337 -11.06 -16.66 -19.31
C ASP A 337 -9.98 -15.58 -19.35
N ILE A 338 -10.36 -14.47 -19.98
CA ILE A 338 -9.54 -13.28 -20.18
C ILE A 338 -10.18 -12.12 -19.41
N TRP A 339 -9.36 -11.41 -18.63
CA TRP A 339 -9.79 -10.37 -17.72
C TRP A 339 -8.89 -9.15 -17.86
N CYS A 340 -9.43 -7.97 -17.57
CA CYS A 340 -8.67 -6.72 -17.46
C CYS A 340 -8.79 -6.20 -16.04
N THR A 341 -7.70 -5.66 -15.49
CA THR A 341 -7.79 -4.92 -14.22
C THR A 341 -8.57 -3.61 -14.41
N THR A 342 -9.31 -3.20 -13.39
CA THR A 342 -9.91 -1.86 -13.36
C THR A 342 -8.82 -0.78 -13.19
N PRO A 343 -9.06 0.45 -13.66
CA PRO A 343 -8.08 1.54 -13.53
C PRO A 343 -7.71 1.91 -12.08
N SER A 344 -8.59 1.62 -11.12
CA SER A 344 -8.38 1.95 -9.69
C SER A 344 -7.39 1.02 -8.98
N PHE A 345 -7.00 -0.10 -9.59
CA PHE A 345 -6.25 -1.18 -8.95
C PHE A 345 -5.02 -0.73 -8.15
N PHE A 346 -4.18 0.15 -8.70
CA PHE A 346 -2.97 0.62 -7.99
C PHE A 346 -3.22 1.76 -7.00
N GLN A 347 -4.41 2.36 -6.98
CA GLN A 347 -4.76 3.41 -6.03
C GLN A 347 -5.41 2.84 -4.76
N GLN A 348 -6.08 1.70 -4.85
CA GLN A 348 -6.83 1.07 -3.74
C GLN A 348 -5.98 0.03 -2.98
N SER A 349 -4.93 0.48 -2.28
CA SER A 349 -3.98 -0.39 -1.57
C SER A 349 -4.62 -1.28 -0.49
N MET A 350 -5.69 -0.85 0.17
CA MET A 350 -6.39 -1.65 1.19
C MET A 350 -7.37 -2.66 0.62
N ALA A 351 -7.65 -2.61 -0.68
CA ALA A 351 -8.53 -3.55 -1.35
C ALA A 351 -7.76 -4.74 -1.97
N LEU A 352 -6.46 -4.93 -1.68
CA LEU A 352 -5.73 -6.10 -2.17
C LEU A 352 -6.36 -7.43 -1.69
N ALA A 353 -7.06 -7.43 -0.56
CA ALA A 353 -7.91 -8.54 -0.13
C ALA A 353 -9.04 -8.84 -1.13
N ASP A 354 -9.71 -7.80 -1.65
CA ASP A 354 -10.74 -7.93 -2.69
C ASP A 354 -10.15 -8.52 -3.97
N PHE A 355 -8.95 -8.11 -4.38
CA PHE A 355 -8.31 -8.72 -5.56
C PHE A 355 -7.99 -10.21 -5.37
N MET A 356 -7.52 -10.62 -4.19
CA MET A 356 -7.29 -12.04 -3.90
C MET A 356 -8.59 -12.85 -3.91
N LEU A 357 -9.69 -12.28 -3.41
CA LEU A 357 -11.01 -12.88 -3.47
C LEU A 357 -11.53 -12.98 -4.92
N ASP A 358 -11.32 -11.94 -5.74
CA ASP A 358 -11.66 -11.95 -7.16
C ASP A 358 -10.90 -13.05 -7.90
N LEU A 359 -9.57 -13.13 -7.70
CA LEU A 359 -8.73 -14.18 -8.28
C LEU A 359 -9.22 -15.56 -7.88
N HIS A 360 -9.53 -15.76 -6.61
CA HIS A 360 -10.01 -17.05 -6.11
C HIS A 360 -11.33 -17.43 -6.78
N ALA A 361 -12.30 -16.51 -6.86
CA ALA A 361 -13.58 -16.73 -7.53
C ALA A 361 -13.40 -17.06 -9.03
N VAL A 362 -12.42 -16.44 -9.69
CA VAL A 362 -12.05 -16.77 -11.08
C VAL A 362 -11.47 -18.19 -11.18
N PHE A 363 -10.60 -18.59 -10.24
CA PHE A 363 -9.96 -19.91 -10.28
C PHE A 363 -10.90 -21.07 -9.93
N THR A 364 -11.87 -20.85 -9.04
CA THR A 364 -12.87 -21.85 -8.63
C THR A 364 -14.08 -21.88 -9.55
N GLY A 365 -14.27 -20.88 -10.41
CA GLY A 365 -15.47 -20.72 -11.24
C GLY A 365 -16.69 -20.25 -10.45
N GLU A 366 -16.49 -19.75 -9.22
CA GLU A 366 -17.54 -19.15 -8.38
C GLU A 366 -17.92 -17.73 -8.82
N ALA A 367 -17.18 -17.14 -9.76
CA ALA A 367 -17.56 -15.89 -10.43
C ALA A 367 -18.88 -16.08 -11.22
N THR A 368 -20.01 -15.89 -10.53
CA THR A 368 -21.37 -16.08 -11.09
C THR A 368 -21.79 -14.96 -12.05
N SER A 369 -21.17 -13.78 -11.97
CA SER A 369 -21.27 -12.70 -12.96
C SER A 369 -19.96 -11.90 -13.00
N PRO A 370 -19.47 -11.48 -14.18
CA PRO A 370 -18.33 -10.55 -14.30
C PRO A 370 -18.51 -9.25 -13.50
N ASP A 371 -19.75 -8.79 -13.32
CA ASP A 371 -20.07 -7.53 -12.65
C ASP A 371 -19.95 -7.61 -11.12
N THR A 372 -19.65 -8.78 -10.55
CA THR A 372 -19.51 -8.95 -9.09
C THR A 372 -18.06 -8.88 -8.59
N LEU A 373 -17.09 -8.80 -9.51
CA LEU A 373 -15.67 -8.70 -9.15
C LEU A 373 -15.27 -7.24 -8.94
N HIS A 374 -14.41 -6.98 -7.97
CA HIS A 374 -14.02 -5.62 -7.58
C HIS A 374 -13.01 -4.99 -8.56
N PHE A 375 -12.02 -5.78 -8.99
CA PHE A 375 -10.91 -5.32 -9.82
C PHE A 375 -10.82 -6.00 -11.18
N LEU A 376 -11.60 -7.04 -11.45
CA LEU A 376 -11.49 -7.80 -12.70
C LEU A 376 -12.74 -7.63 -13.56
N THR A 377 -12.57 -7.00 -14.71
CA THR A 377 -13.63 -6.94 -15.74
C THR A 377 -13.36 -7.99 -16.81
N LYS A 378 -14.37 -8.75 -17.20
CA LYS A 378 -14.22 -9.76 -18.25
C LYS A 378 -13.99 -9.09 -19.60
N ILE A 379 -13.02 -9.59 -20.37
CA ILE A 379 -12.81 -9.21 -21.77
C ILE A 379 -13.71 -10.10 -22.62
N THR A 380 -14.62 -9.51 -23.39
CA THR A 380 -15.63 -10.25 -24.16
C THR A 380 -15.20 -10.59 -25.57
#